data_AF-W1Y4A1-F1
#
_entry.id   AF-W1Y4A1-F1
#
_cell.length_a   1.000
_cell.length_b   1.000
_cell.length_c   1.000
_cell.angle_alpha   90.00
_cell.angle_beta   90.00
_cell.angle_gamma   90.00
#
_symmetry.space_group_name_H-M   'P 1'
#
loop_
_entity.id
_entity.type
_entity.pdbx_description
1 polymer ?
#
loop_
_entity_poly.entity_id
_entity_poly.type
_entity_poly.pdbx_seq_one_letter_code
_entity_poly.pdbx_strand_id
1 'polypeptide(L)'
;DALPIYYQYGDKKTSLRLSTVGDYRGYESLVIRLLHDEEAELKFWFAQIPELKERFKQRGLYLFSGPVGSGKTTLMHQLAQERFADQQIMSIEDPVEIKQAGRLQLQLNEAFALSYESL
;
A
#
# COMPACT_ATOMS: atom_id res chain seq x y z
N ASP A 1 5.86 -10.18 14.02
CA ASP A 1 6.25 -10.16 12.59
C ASP A 1 6.29 -11.56 12.00
N ALA A 2 5.29 -11.91 11.19
CA ALA A 2 5.38 -13.08 10.32
C ALA A 2 6.23 -12.70 9.11
N LEU A 3 7.28 -13.48 8.82
CA LEU A 3 8.09 -13.34 7.61
C LEU A 3 7.16 -13.36 6.36
N PRO A 4 7.48 -12.59 5.31
CA PRO A 4 6.67 -12.58 4.10
C PRO A 4 6.58 -14.00 3.52
N ILE A 5 5.36 -14.48 3.32
CA ILE A 5 5.07 -15.79 2.75
C ILE A 5 5.00 -15.61 1.23
N TYR A 6 5.76 -16.41 0.49
CA TYR A 6 5.74 -16.38 -0.97
C TYR A 6 5.17 -17.68 -1.52
N TYR A 7 4.41 -17.56 -2.59
CA TYR A 7 3.93 -18.69 -3.38
C TYR A 7 4.44 -18.59 -4.81
N GLN A 8 4.99 -19.70 -5.31
CA GLN A 8 5.50 -19.83 -6.66
C GLN A 8 4.51 -20.64 -7.50
N TYR A 9 4.07 -20.06 -8.62
CA TYR A 9 3.22 -20.74 -9.60
C TYR A 9 3.77 -20.52 -11.01
N GLY A 10 4.34 -21.58 -11.61
CA GLY A 10 5.13 -21.46 -12.83
C GLY A 10 6.31 -20.51 -12.61
N ASP A 11 6.44 -19.50 -13.48
CA ASP A 11 7.47 -18.45 -13.36
C ASP A 11 7.03 -17.26 -12.50
N LYS A 12 5.77 -17.22 -12.05
CA LYS A 12 5.25 -16.12 -11.23
C LYS A 12 5.48 -16.39 -9.74
N LYS A 13 6.08 -15.41 -9.06
CA LYS A 13 6.20 -15.34 -7.60
C LYS A 13 5.23 -14.29 -7.08
N THR A 14 4.39 -14.65 -6.10
CA THR A 14 3.46 -13.71 -5.44
C THR A 14 3.66 -13.74 -3.94
N SER A 15 3.55 -12.59 -3.29
CA SER A 15 3.52 -12.50 -1.83
C SER A 15 2.11 -12.80 -1.33
N LEU A 16 2.01 -13.56 -0.25
CA LEU A 16 0.76 -13.96 0.37
C LEU A 16 0.63 -13.34 1.76
N ARG A 17 -0.60 -12.96 2.10
CA ARG A 17 -1.01 -12.73 3.49
C ARG A 17 -2.02 -13.79 3.88
N LEU A 18 -1.71 -14.50 4.97
CA LEU A 18 -2.57 -15.50 5.56
C LEU A 18 -3.22 -14.93 6.81
N SER A 19 -4.51 -15.16 6.98
CA SER A 19 -5.24 -14.78 8.19
C SER A 19 -6.16 -15.92 8.58
N THR A 20 -6.03 -16.41 9.81
CA THR A 20 -6.94 -17.42 10.37
C THR A 20 -7.84 -16.80 11.42
N VAL A 21 -9.06 -17.31 11.51
CA VAL A 21 -9.99 -16.99 12.60
C VAL A 21 -10.72 -18.25 13.02
N GLY A 22 -10.70 -18.54 14.32
CA GLY A 22 -11.48 -19.63 14.91
C GLY A 22 -12.93 -19.22 15.12
N ASP A 23 -13.87 -20.11 14.85
CA ASP A 23 -15.27 -19.95 15.23
C ASP A 23 -15.55 -20.58 16.62
N TYR A 24 -16.74 -20.31 17.18
CA TYR A 24 -17.13 -20.84 18.50
C TYR A 24 -17.28 -22.38 18.52
N ARG A 25 -17.32 -23.03 17.36
CA ARG A 25 -17.45 -24.48 17.20
C ARG A 25 -16.09 -25.16 17.10
N GLY A 26 -15.00 -24.39 17.13
CA GLY A 26 -13.63 -24.89 17.01
C GLY A 26 -13.17 -25.12 15.57
N TYR A 27 -13.90 -24.64 14.57
CA TYR A 27 -13.43 -24.63 13.19
C TYR A 27 -12.54 -23.42 12.93
N GLU A 28 -11.49 -23.60 12.12
CA GLU A 28 -10.67 -22.50 11.64
C GLU A 28 -11.06 -22.11 10.22
N SER A 29 -11.25 -20.81 9.99
CA SER A 29 -11.36 -20.23 8.65
C SER A 29 -10.04 -19.60 8.27
N LEU A 30 -9.50 -19.95 7.08
CA LEU A 30 -8.29 -19.36 6.50
C LEU A 30 -8.66 -18.44 5.34
N VAL A 31 -8.20 -17.20 5.39
CA VAL A 31 -8.22 -16.24 4.28
C VAL A 31 -6.81 -16.11 3.73
N ILE A 32 -6.68 -16.31 2.42
CA ILE A 32 -5.43 -16.10 1.68
C ILE A 32 -5.61 -14.88 0.77
N ARG A 33 -4.85 -13.82 1.03
CA ARG A 33 -4.80 -12.64 0.16
C ARG A 33 -3.53 -12.70 -0.69
N LEU A 34 -3.72 -12.68 -2.01
CA LEU A 34 -2.65 -12.53 -2.99
C LEU A 34 -2.26 -11.05 -3.08
N LEU A 35 -1.02 -10.72 -2.73
CA LEU A 35 -0.46 -9.38 -2.92
C LEU A 35 0.16 -9.31 -4.32
N HIS A 36 -0.24 -8.31 -5.09
CA HIS A 36 0.23 -8.12 -6.44
C HIS A 36 1.47 -7.22 -6.42
N ASP A 37 2.55 -7.68 -7.06
CA ASP A 37 3.80 -6.92 -7.26
C ASP A 37 3.85 -6.28 -8.67
N GLU A 38 2.76 -6.29 -9.44
CA GLU A 38 2.75 -5.80 -10.83
C GLU A 38 2.52 -4.27 -10.88
N GLU A 39 3.45 -3.53 -11.50
CA GLU A 39 3.25 -2.14 -11.93
C GLU A 39 2.17 -2.12 -13.02
N ALA A 40 0.91 -1.92 -12.63
CA ALA A 40 -0.20 -1.79 -13.56
C ALA A 40 -0.44 -0.31 -13.92
N GLU A 41 -0.73 -0.05 -15.19
CA GLU A 41 -1.20 1.27 -15.62
C GLU A 41 -2.53 1.59 -14.94
N LEU A 42 -2.55 2.68 -14.17
CA LEU A 42 -3.73 3.07 -13.41
C LEU A 42 -4.78 3.70 -14.32
N LYS A 43 -5.92 3.01 -14.46
CA LYS A 43 -7.09 3.52 -15.16
C LYS A 43 -8.02 4.18 -14.17
N PHE A 44 -7.97 5.50 -14.12
CA PHE A 44 -8.88 6.31 -13.33
C PHE A 44 -10.16 6.57 -14.12
N TRP A 45 -11.30 6.28 -13.50
CA TRP A 45 -12.62 6.52 -14.11
C TRP A 45 -13.04 7.99 -14.09
N PHE A 46 -12.29 8.85 -13.41
CA PHE A 46 -12.63 10.26 -13.23
C PHE A 46 -11.86 11.15 -14.21
N ALA A 47 -12.60 12.02 -14.91
CA ALA A 47 -12.08 12.96 -15.89
C ALA A 47 -11.19 14.07 -15.28
N GLN A 48 -11.18 14.22 -13.95
CA GLN A 48 -10.54 15.33 -13.23
C GLN A 48 -9.06 15.10 -12.92
N ILE A 49 -8.45 14.00 -13.40
CA ILE A 49 -7.02 13.72 -13.18
C ILE A 49 -6.11 14.91 -13.54
N PRO A 50 -6.26 15.59 -14.70
CA PRO A 50 -5.41 16.73 -15.04
C PRO A 50 -5.51 17.88 -14.03
N GLU A 51 -6.72 18.23 -13.60
CA GLU A 51 -6.95 19.29 -12.61
C GLU A 51 -6.37 18.92 -11.24
N LEU A 52 -6.49 17.64 -10.85
CA LEU A 52 -5.87 17.13 -9.63
C LEU A 52 -4.34 17.24 -9.69
N LYS A 53 -3.72 16.87 -10.82
CA LYS A 53 -2.27 16.99 -11.04
C LYS A 53 -1.78 18.44 -10.93
N GLU A 54 -2.57 19.40 -11.42
CA GLU A 54 -2.24 20.82 -11.29
C GLU A 54 -2.29 21.31 -9.84
N ARG A 55 -3.27 20.85 -9.05
CA ARG A 55 -3.39 21.19 -7.63
C ARG A 55 -2.37 20.45 -6.75
N PHE A 56 -1.92 19.27 -7.17
CA PHE A 56 -0.90 18.45 -6.52
C PHE A 56 0.52 18.96 -6.79
N LYS A 57 0.75 20.27 -6.65
CA LYS A 57 2.07 20.92 -6.82
C LYS A 57 2.51 21.73 -5.62
N GLN A 58 1.58 22.02 -4.71
CA GLN A 58 1.80 22.89 -3.58
C GLN A 58 2.27 22.07 -2.38
N ARG A 59 3.10 22.67 -1.52
CA ARG A 59 3.41 22.07 -0.22
C ARG A 59 2.16 22.17 0.65
N GLY A 60 1.78 21.08 1.30
CA GLY A 60 0.61 21.06 2.16
C GLY A 60 0.16 19.64 2.49
N LEU A 61 -0.95 19.57 3.22
CA LEU A 61 -1.60 18.32 3.56
C LEU A 61 -2.61 17.94 2.47
N TYR A 62 -2.47 16.75 1.92
CA TYR A 62 -3.43 16.16 0.98
C TYR A 62 -4.13 14.98 1.67
N LEU A 63 -5.46 15.04 1.77
CA LEU A 63 -6.27 13.99 2.36
C LEU A 63 -6.94 13.13 1.29
N PHE A 64 -6.64 11.84 1.29
CA PHE A 64 -7.28 10.85 0.42
C PHE A 64 -8.33 10.08 1.22
N SER A 65 -9.60 10.17 0.83
CA SER A 65 -10.72 9.55 1.55
C SER A 65 -11.62 8.74 0.60
N GLY A 66 -12.27 7.69 1.14
CA GLY A 66 -13.08 6.73 0.40
C GLY A 66 -13.05 5.32 1.01
N PRO A 67 -13.94 4.41 0.58
CA PRO A 67 -14.05 3.05 1.13
C PRO A 67 -12.81 2.19 0.87
N VAL A 68 -12.69 1.06 1.59
CA VAL A 68 -11.63 0.07 1.35
C VAL A 68 -11.67 -0.41 -0.10
N GLY A 69 -10.50 -0.54 -0.75
CA GLY A 69 -10.41 -0.97 -2.15
C GLY A 69 -10.68 0.10 -3.20
N SER A 70 -10.93 1.37 -2.81
CA SER A 70 -11.18 2.46 -3.77
C SER A 70 -9.92 3.03 -4.46
N GLY A 71 -8.75 2.42 -4.26
CA GLY A 71 -7.50 2.85 -4.91
C GLY A 71 -6.80 4.08 -4.29
N LYS A 72 -7.11 4.46 -3.05
CA LYS A 72 -6.51 5.64 -2.37
C LYS A 72 -4.98 5.56 -2.30
N THR A 73 -4.45 4.47 -1.72
CA THR A 73 -3.01 4.24 -1.58
C THR A 73 -2.34 4.28 -2.94
N THR A 74 -2.91 3.57 -3.91
CA THR A 74 -2.41 3.53 -5.29
C THR A 74 -2.34 4.91 -5.95
N LEU A 75 -3.40 5.73 -5.82
CA LEU A 75 -3.40 7.11 -6.33
C LEU A 75 -2.36 7.99 -5.64
N MET A 76 -2.23 7.88 -4.31
CA MET A 76 -1.24 8.62 -3.53
C MET A 76 0.19 8.30 -4.00
N HIS A 77 0.53 7.01 -4.14
CA HIS A 77 1.86 6.59 -4.62
C HIS A 77 2.16 7.11 -6.02
N GLN A 78 1.17 7.05 -6.93
CA GLN A 78 1.27 7.54 -8.31
C GLN A 78 1.53 9.05 -8.36
N LEU A 79 0.70 9.84 -7.70
CA LEU A 79 0.84 11.31 -7.70
C LEU A 79 2.18 11.73 -7.10
N ALA A 80 2.60 11.07 -6.02
CA ALA A 80 3.91 11.30 -5.43
C ALA A 80 5.06 10.93 -6.40
N GLN A 81 4.89 9.86 -7.19
CA GLN A 81 5.93 9.38 -8.11
C GLN A 81 6.11 10.31 -9.28
N GLU A 82 5.01 10.72 -9.90
CA GLU A 82 5.05 11.61 -11.05
C GLU A 82 5.56 13.01 -10.67
N ARG A 83 5.19 13.51 -9.49
CA ARG A 83 5.47 14.91 -9.12
C ARG A 83 6.80 15.12 -8.42
N PHE A 84 7.21 14.16 -7.59
CA PHE A 84 8.35 14.31 -6.67
C PHE A 84 9.44 13.26 -6.94
N ALA A 85 9.53 12.75 -8.18
CA ALA A 85 10.52 11.74 -8.60
C ALA A 85 11.97 12.10 -8.21
N ASP A 86 12.33 13.38 -8.33
CA ASP A 86 13.69 13.88 -8.06
C ASP A 86 13.93 14.23 -6.58
N GLN A 87 12.96 13.94 -5.69
CA GLN A 87 13.04 14.25 -4.26
C GLN A 87 13.03 12.96 -3.43
N GLN A 88 13.60 13.03 -2.23
CA GLN A 88 13.48 11.93 -1.28
C GLN A 88 12.04 11.84 -0.77
N ILE A 89 11.34 10.76 -1.12
CA ILE A 89 9.99 10.45 -0.64
C ILE A 89 10.11 9.45 0.50
N MET A 90 9.49 9.79 1.63
CA MET A 90 9.38 8.94 2.81
C MET A 90 7.91 8.62 3.11
N SER A 91 7.62 7.37 3.46
CA SER A 91 6.29 6.93 3.89
C SER A 91 6.37 6.12 5.17
N ILE A 92 5.31 6.18 5.96
CA ILE A 92 5.04 5.31 7.11
C ILE A 92 3.74 4.58 6.80
N GLU A 93 3.77 3.25 6.78
CA GLU A 93 2.69 2.40 6.27
C GLU A 93 2.42 1.21 7.19
N ASP A 94 1.21 0.65 7.13
CA ASP A 94 0.81 -0.55 7.88
C ASP A 94 -0.07 -1.50 7.02
N PRO A 95 0.51 -2.54 6.38
CA PRO A 95 1.92 -2.72 6.06
C PRO A 95 2.32 -1.87 4.84
N VAL A 96 3.58 -1.96 4.41
CA VAL A 96 3.96 -1.50 3.06
C VAL A 96 3.34 -2.44 2.02
N GLU A 97 2.47 -1.91 1.16
CA GLU A 97 1.78 -2.70 0.11
C GLU A 97 2.45 -2.58 -1.26
N ILE A 98 2.81 -1.37 -1.69
CA ILE A 98 3.40 -1.08 -3.00
C ILE A 98 4.87 -0.72 -2.80
N LYS A 99 5.77 -1.60 -3.22
CA LYS A 99 7.22 -1.38 -3.07
C LYS A 99 7.74 -0.51 -4.20
N GLN A 100 8.36 0.61 -3.85
CA GLN A 100 8.90 1.55 -4.83
C GLN A 100 10.40 1.75 -4.60
N ALA A 101 11.20 1.36 -5.59
CA ALA A 101 12.64 1.59 -5.56
C ALA A 101 12.95 3.09 -5.45
N GLY A 102 13.92 3.44 -4.60
CA GLY A 102 14.33 4.84 -4.39
C GLY A 102 13.46 5.62 -3.38
N ARG A 103 12.50 4.98 -2.70
CA ARG A 103 11.75 5.57 -1.58
C ARG A 103 12.17 4.97 -0.24
N LEU A 104 12.06 5.77 0.82
CA LEU A 104 12.21 5.29 2.18
C LEU A 104 10.83 4.91 2.73
N GLN A 105 10.48 3.63 2.66
CA GLN A 105 9.19 3.12 3.15
C GLN A 105 9.39 2.44 4.51
N LEU A 106 8.87 3.05 5.57
CA LEU A 106 8.85 2.48 6.90
C LEU A 106 7.54 1.74 7.13
N GLN A 107 7.63 0.51 7.59
CA GLN A 107 6.47 -0.22 8.07
C GLN A 107 6.33 -0.04 9.58
N LEU A 108 5.12 0.22 10.06
CA LEU A 108 4.86 0.24 11.49
C LEU A 108 5.19 -1.12 12.12
N ASN A 109 5.69 -1.04 13.35
CA ASN A 109 5.99 -2.22 14.14
C ASN A 109 5.58 -1.97 15.58
N GLU A 110 4.36 -2.41 15.90
CA GLU A 110 3.78 -2.28 17.23
C GLU A 110 4.63 -2.97 18.31
N ALA A 111 5.38 -4.03 17.96
CA ALA A 111 6.24 -4.74 18.90
C ALA A 111 7.46 -3.92 19.36
N PHE A 112 7.88 -2.92 18.57
CA PHE A 112 8.94 -1.97 18.94
C PHE A 112 8.40 -0.59 19.35
N ALA A 113 7.09 -0.48 19.62
CA ALA A 113 6.42 0.79 19.93
C ALA A 113 6.61 1.87 18.85
N LEU A 114 6.87 1.48 17.61
CA LEU A 114 6.85 2.36 16.44
C LEU A 114 5.39 2.45 15.96
N SER A 115 4.62 3.32 16.60
CA SER A 115 3.24 3.70 16.23
C SER A 115 3.22 5.05 15.51
N TYR A 116 2.10 5.38 14.85
CA TYR A 116 1.89 6.69 14.24
C TYR A 116 2.04 7.87 15.22
N GLU A 117 1.84 7.66 16.53
CA GLU A 117 1.97 8.73 17.54
C GLU A 117 3.42 8.93 18.02
N SER A 118 4.27 7.90 17.83
CA SER A 118 5.66 7.87 18.32
C SER A 118 6.71 8.28 17.27
N LEU A 119 6.28 8.51 16.02
CA LEU A 119 7.10 8.86 14.85
C LEU A 119 6.74 10.26 14.35
#